data_AF-A0A838NL90-F1
#
_entry.id   AF-A0A838NL90-F1
#
_cell.length_a   1.000
_cell.length_b   1.000
_cell.length_c   1.000
_cell.angle_alpha   90.00
_cell.angle_beta   90.00
_cell.angle_gamma   90.00
#
_symmetry.space_group_name_H-M   'P 1'
#
loop_
_entity.id
_entity.type
_entity.pdbx_description
1 polymer ?
#
loop_
_entity_poly.entity_id
_entity_poly.type
_entity_poly.pdbx_seq_one_letter_code
_entity_poly.pdbx_strand_id
1 'polypeptide(L)'
;MTRPVLILLTLATTLTAPAYAQESGPLVRYGKWALAAGAIGMNLLAARAHNRADDAFGQIEETCFLDRSRCILGPDGGYADGEIEQLYQSSLHFDRSARRWLIAGETALLSAAALFVWEMTRKVHKPDNIPFEPEVRTLRQATGVGLRFSF
;
A
#
# COMPACT_ATOMS: atom_id res chain seq x y z
N MET A 1 33.87 -13.69 6.17
CA MET A 1 32.76 -13.76 5.19
C MET A 1 31.75 -12.68 5.53
N THR A 2 31.99 -11.43 5.10
CA THR A 2 31.07 -10.30 5.35
C THR A 2 31.34 -9.24 4.29
N ARG A 3 30.62 -9.31 3.16
CA ARG A 3 30.51 -8.23 2.16
C ARG A 3 29.49 -8.63 1.08
N PRO A 4 28.20 -8.31 1.31
CA PRO A 4 27.43 -7.72 0.23
C PRO A 4 26.36 -6.76 0.79
N VAL A 5 26.76 -5.61 1.33
CA VAL A 5 25.80 -4.54 1.66
C VAL A 5 26.18 -3.20 1.00
N LEU A 6 27.40 -3.08 0.45
CA LEU A 6 27.91 -1.80 -0.02
C LEU A 6 27.74 -1.51 -1.52
N ILE A 7 27.19 -2.44 -2.31
CA ILE A 7 27.16 -2.32 -3.79
C ILE A 7 25.87 -1.68 -4.32
N LEU A 8 24.81 -1.59 -3.53
CA LEU A 8 23.55 -0.96 -3.95
C LEU A 8 23.54 0.58 -3.78
N LEU A 9 24.56 1.18 -3.16
CA LEU A 9 24.59 2.62 -2.88
C LEU A 9 25.47 3.45 -3.84
N THR A 10 26.19 2.82 -4.77
CA THR A 10 27.23 3.51 -5.55
C THR A 10 26.93 3.70 -7.04
N LEU A 11 25.72 3.36 -7.52
CA LEU A 11 25.38 3.49 -8.94
C LEU A 11 24.60 4.76 -9.32
N ALA A 12 24.57 5.79 -8.46
CA ALA A 12 23.66 6.93 -8.63
C ALA A 12 24.34 8.31 -8.82
N THR A 13 25.66 8.41 -8.98
CA THR A 13 26.34 9.72 -8.87
C THR A 13 27.29 10.09 -9.99
N THR A 14 27.06 9.64 -11.23
CA THR A 14 27.75 10.23 -12.38
C THR A 14 26.80 10.59 -13.52
N LEU A 15 26.84 11.89 -13.83
CA LEU A 15 26.48 12.59 -15.07
C LEU A 15 25.18 13.41 -15.07
N THR A 16 25.42 14.70 -15.35
CA THR A 16 24.57 15.75 -15.93
C THR A 16 24.02 16.83 -14.99
N ALA A 17 24.10 18.06 -15.51
CA ALA A 17 24.07 19.38 -14.88
C ALA A 17 22.79 19.69 -14.08
N PRO A 18 22.80 20.71 -13.18
CA PRO A 18 21.61 21.08 -12.43
C PRO A 18 20.67 21.85 -13.36
N ALA A 19 19.80 21.14 -14.06
CA ALA A 19 18.53 21.72 -14.45
C ALA A 19 17.73 21.87 -13.16
N TYR A 20 17.60 23.10 -12.64
CA TYR A 20 16.68 23.42 -11.56
C TYR A 20 15.23 23.35 -12.07
N ALA A 21 14.82 22.17 -12.56
CA ALA A 21 13.43 21.77 -12.47
C ALA A 21 13.18 21.57 -10.98
N GLN A 22 12.18 22.25 -10.43
CA GLN A 22 11.85 22.16 -9.02
C GLN A 22 11.31 20.76 -8.72
N GLU A 23 12.23 19.80 -8.58
CA GLU A 23 11.93 18.40 -8.33
C GLU A 23 11.33 18.31 -6.93
N SER A 24 10.09 17.83 -6.86
CA SER A 24 9.54 17.29 -5.63
C SER A 24 10.58 16.37 -5.01
N GLY A 25 11.02 16.67 -3.77
CA GLY A 25 12.08 15.92 -3.09
C GLY A 25 11.86 14.40 -3.19
N PRO A 26 12.94 13.60 -3.20
CA PRO A 26 12.92 12.18 -3.58
C PRO A 26 11.86 11.37 -2.83
N LEU A 27 11.57 11.76 -1.58
CA LEU A 27 10.54 11.15 -0.74
C LEU A 27 9.13 11.27 -1.34
N VAL A 28 8.73 12.39 -1.93
CA VAL A 28 7.40 12.54 -2.54
C VAL A 28 7.35 11.80 -3.88
N ARG A 29 8.38 11.97 -4.71
CA ARG A 29 8.47 11.40 -6.06
C ARG A 29 8.38 9.88 -6.05
N TYR A 30 9.14 9.23 -5.17
CA TYR A 30 9.17 7.76 -5.08
C TYR A 30 8.28 7.20 -3.98
N GLY A 31 8.10 7.93 -2.87
CA GLY A 31 7.35 7.46 -1.71
C GLY A 31 5.88 7.19 -2.03
N LYS A 32 5.24 8.00 -2.88
CA LYS A 32 3.84 7.78 -3.30
C LYS A 32 3.64 6.41 -3.96
N TRP A 33 4.58 6.01 -4.82
CA TRP A 33 4.53 4.72 -5.51
C TRP A 33 4.93 3.56 -4.60
N ALA A 34 5.94 3.76 -3.74
CA ALA A 34 6.33 2.77 -2.74
C ALA A 34 5.18 2.47 -1.77
N LEU A 35 4.48 3.50 -1.29
CA LEU A 35 3.31 3.37 -0.42
C LEU A 35 2.12 2.74 -1.14
N ALA A 36 1.86 3.11 -2.41
CA ALA A 36 0.79 2.48 -3.19
C ALA A 36 1.06 0.98 -3.43
N ALA A 37 2.29 0.61 -3.81
CA ALA A 37 2.68 -0.79 -3.96
C ALA A 37 2.64 -1.54 -2.61
N GLY A 38 3.09 -0.88 -1.54
CA GLY A 38 3.02 -1.40 -0.17
C GLY A 38 1.58 -1.70 0.26
N ALA A 39 0.64 -0.80 -0.04
CA ALA A 39 -0.78 -1.00 0.24
C ALA A 39 -1.33 -2.25 -0.45
N ILE A 40 -1.01 -2.46 -1.74
CA ILE A 40 -1.40 -3.66 -2.48
C ILE A 40 -0.81 -4.92 -1.81
N GLY A 41 0.49 -4.91 -1.54
CA GLY A 41 1.18 -6.05 -0.91
C GLY A 41 0.60 -6.41 0.47
N MET A 42 0.33 -5.40 1.29
CA MET A 42 -0.28 -5.58 2.62
C MET A 42 -1.71 -6.14 2.53
N ASN A 43 -2.52 -5.69 1.58
CA ASN A 43 -3.86 -6.26 1.37
C ASN A 43 -3.81 -7.72 0.90
N LEU A 44 -2.85 -8.09 0.05
CA LEU A 44 -2.62 -9.49 -0.32
C LEU A 44 -2.20 -10.35 0.88
N LEU A 45 -1.34 -9.82 1.76
CA LEU A 45 -0.96 -10.49 3.00
C LEU A 45 -2.13 -10.61 3.97
N ALA A 46 -3.00 -9.60 4.04
CA ALA A 46 -4.22 -9.62 4.82
C ALA A 46 -5.16 -10.73 4.33
N ALA A 47 -5.43 -10.79 3.03
CA ALA A 47 -6.27 -11.82 2.42
C ALA A 47 -5.70 -13.23 2.65
N ARG A 48 -4.39 -13.40 2.51
CA ARG A 48 -3.75 -14.70 2.78
C ARG A 48 -3.85 -15.12 4.24
N ALA A 49 -3.70 -14.17 5.17
CA ALA A 49 -3.86 -14.46 6.59
C ALA A 49 -5.33 -14.78 6.93
N HIS A 50 -6.28 -14.05 6.34
CA HIS A 50 -7.72 -14.31 6.51
C HIS A 50 -8.10 -15.71 6.03
N ASN A 51 -7.68 -16.12 4.84
CA ASN A 51 -7.96 -17.48 4.34
C ASN A 51 -7.41 -18.56 5.27
N ARG A 52 -6.22 -18.36 5.86
CA ARG A 52 -5.68 -19.32 6.85
C ARG A 52 -6.48 -19.36 8.15
N ALA A 53 -7.09 -18.24 8.54
CA ALA A 53 -7.98 -18.20 9.69
C ALA A 53 -9.26 -19.01 9.39
N ASP A 54 -9.83 -18.82 8.20
CA ASP A 54 -11.00 -19.55 7.72
C ASP A 54 -10.72 -21.04 7.55
N ASP A 55 -9.57 -21.43 6.99
CA ASP A 55 -9.16 -22.83 6.86
C ASP A 55 -9.04 -23.52 8.23
N ALA A 56 -8.51 -22.82 9.24
CA ALA A 56 -8.39 -23.34 10.60
C ALA A 56 -9.76 -23.45 11.27
N PHE A 57 -10.64 -22.47 11.07
CA PHE A 57 -11.99 -22.49 11.62
C PHE A 57 -12.89 -23.54 10.93
N GLY A 58 -12.78 -23.69 9.61
CA GLY A 58 -13.52 -24.68 8.84
C GLY A 58 -13.21 -26.11 9.28
N GLN A 59 -11.97 -26.40 9.70
CA GLN A 59 -11.62 -27.70 10.30
C GLN A 59 -12.33 -27.96 11.63
N ILE A 60 -12.56 -26.90 12.43
CA ILE A 60 -13.36 -27.00 13.66
C ILE A 60 -14.81 -27.30 13.28
N GLU A 61 -15.39 -26.53 12.35
CA GLU A 61 -16.78 -26.72 11.91
C GLU A 61 -17.02 -28.14 11.37
N GLU A 62 -16.12 -28.64 10.52
CA GLU A 62 -16.19 -30.01 9.98
C GLU A 62 -16.13 -31.05 11.09
N THR A 63 -15.18 -30.91 12.03
CA THR A 63 -15.04 -31.88 13.13
C THR A 63 -16.24 -31.84 14.08
N CYS A 64 -16.74 -30.65 14.43
CA CYS A 64 -17.91 -30.50 15.30
C CYS A 64 -19.20 -31.00 14.63
N PHE A 65 -19.28 -30.91 13.30
CA PHE A 65 -20.40 -31.43 12.54
C PHE A 65 -20.42 -32.97 12.55
N LEU A 66 -19.26 -33.60 12.44
CA LEU A 66 -19.12 -35.06 12.48
C LEU A 66 -19.27 -35.64 13.90
N ASP A 67 -18.68 -34.99 14.90
CA ASP A 67 -18.77 -35.39 16.31
C ASP A 67 -18.88 -34.17 17.23
N ARG A 68 -20.12 -33.88 17.64
CA ARG A 68 -20.43 -32.75 18.51
C ARG A 68 -19.82 -32.89 19.91
N SER A 69 -19.49 -34.10 20.38
CA SER A 69 -18.93 -34.30 21.72
C SER A 69 -17.51 -33.74 21.89
N ARG A 70 -16.76 -33.62 20.77
CA ARG A 70 -15.42 -33.01 20.75
C ARG A 70 -15.45 -31.49 20.94
N CYS A 71 -16.59 -30.85 20.72
CA CYS A 71 -16.73 -29.40 20.74
C CYS A 71 -17.45 -28.89 22.00
N ILE A 72 -17.38 -29.65 23.08
CA ILE A 72 -17.88 -29.23 24.39
C ILE A 72 -16.92 -28.19 24.97
N LEU A 73 -17.47 -27.09 25.47
CA LEU A 73 -16.71 -26.05 26.15
C LEU A 73 -16.47 -26.42 27.62
N GLY A 74 -15.26 -26.14 28.10
CA GLY A 74 -14.89 -26.20 29.50
C GLY A 74 -15.49 -25.06 30.32
N PRO A 75 -15.35 -25.11 31.65
CA PRO A 75 -15.85 -24.07 32.56
C PRO A 75 -15.14 -22.71 32.40
N ASP A 76 -13.97 -22.71 31.77
CA ASP A 76 -13.18 -21.53 31.39
C ASP A 76 -13.59 -20.94 30.04
N GLY A 77 -14.48 -21.60 29.30
CA GLY A 77 -14.96 -21.16 27.99
C GLY A 77 -14.07 -21.57 26.81
N GLY A 78 -12.98 -22.31 27.05
CA GLY A 78 -12.19 -22.95 25.99
C GLY A 78 -12.80 -24.29 25.57
N TYR A 79 -12.31 -24.88 24.48
CA TYR A 79 -12.72 -26.24 24.10
C TYR A 79 -12.09 -27.28 25.03
N ALA A 80 -12.86 -28.28 25.44
CA ALA A 80 -12.37 -29.37 26.28
C ALA A 80 -11.41 -30.31 25.53
N ASP A 81 -11.57 -30.42 24.20
CA ASP A 81 -10.64 -31.12 23.32
C ASP A 81 -9.46 -30.19 22.95
N GLY A 82 -8.24 -30.60 23.31
CA GLY A 82 -7.04 -29.81 23.08
C GLY A 82 -6.67 -29.61 21.60
N GLU A 83 -7.08 -30.52 20.70
CA GLU A 83 -6.88 -30.36 19.26
C GLU A 83 -7.77 -29.26 18.71
N ILE A 84 -9.05 -29.24 19.12
CA ILE A 84 -10.01 -28.21 18.73
C ILE A 84 -9.59 -26.85 19.29
N GLU A 85 -9.16 -26.80 20.55
CA GLU A 85 -8.65 -25.56 21.15
C GLU A 85 -7.43 -25.03 20.39
N GLN A 86 -6.51 -25.91 19.95
CA GLN A 86 -5.36 -25.49 19.16
C GLN A 86 -5.76 -24.89 17.81
N LEU A 87 -6.73 -25.50 17.10
CA LEU A 87 -7.26 -24.95 15.85
C LEU A 87 -7.91 -23.58 16.08
N TYR A 88 -8.65 -23.43 17.18
CA TYR A 88 -9.28 -22.16 17.54
C TYR A 88 -8.24 -21.07 17.83
N GLN A 89 -7.20 -21.37 18.61
CA GLN A 89 -6.12 -20.41 18.87
C GLN A 89 -5.35 -20.04 17.59
N SER A 90 -5.21 -21.00 16.66
CA SER A 90 -4.62 -20.77 15.34
C SER A 90 -5.46 -19.80 14.49
N SER A 91 -6.79 -20.00 14.44
CA SER A 91 -7.68 -19.09 13.70
C SER A 91 -7.60 -17.66 14.27
N LEU A 92 -7.62 -17.51 15.60
CA LEU A 92 -7.45 -16.22 16.27
C LEU A 92 -6.08 -15.57 16.02
N HIS A 93 -5.02 -16.37 15.88
CA HIS A 93 -3.70 -15.86 15.53
C HIS A 93 -3.67 -15.28 14.10
N PHE A 94 -4.26 -16.00 13.15
CA PHE A 94 -4.32 -15.57 11.77
C PHE A 94 -5.26 -14.38 11.57
N ASP A 95 -6.39 -14.32 12.27
CA ASP A 95 -7.30 -13.17 12.26
C ASP A 95 -6.59 -11.89 12.75
N ARG A 96 -5.90 -11.97 13.90
CA ARG A 96 -5.09 -10.83 14.41
C ARG A 96 -4.00 -10.41 13.42
N SER A 97 -3.46 -11.35 12.65
CA SER A 97 -2.46 -11.06 11.63
C SER A 97 -3.09 -10.40 10.40
N ALA A 98 -4.24 -10.89 9.94
CA ALA A 98 -5.01 -10.30 8.85
C ALA A 98 -5.38 -8.85 9.17
N ARG A 99 -5.88 -8.59 10.39
CA ARG A 99 -6.21 -7.25 10.86
C ARG A 99 -5.03 -6.29 10.84
N ARG A 100 -3.86 -6.74 11.30
CA ARG A 100 -2.62 -5.93 11.26
C ARG A 100 -2.22 -5.57 9.84
N TRP A 101 -2.28 -6.53 8.93
CA TRP A 101 -1.96 -6.28 7.51
C TRP A 101 -2.96 -5.36 6.84
N LEU A 102 -4.26 -5.49 7.15
CA LEU A 102 -5.30 -4.61 6.62
C LEU A 102 -5.09 -3.16 7.06
N ILE A 103 -4.91 -2.93 8.37
CA ILE A 103 -4.65 -1.58 8.92
C ILE A 103 -3.38 -0.98 8.30
N ALA A 104 -2.31 -1.76 8.15
CA ALA A 104 -1.09 -1.31 7.52
C ALA A 104 -1.34 -0.92 6.05
N GLY A 105 -2.10 -1.74 5.31
CA GLY A 105 -2.45 -1.48 3.91
C GLY A 105 -3.29 -0.23 3.72
N GLU A 106 -4.32 -0.03 4.54
CA GLU A 106 -5.15 1.18 4.53
C GLU A 106 -4.33 2.43 4.87
N THR A 107 -3.47 2.34 5.89
CA THR A 107 -2.59 3.44 6.28
C THR A 107 -1.62 3.80 5.15
N ALA A 108 -1.05 2.80 4.47
CA ALA A 108 -0.18 3.00 3.32
C ALA A 108 -0.93 3.64 2.15
N LEU A 109 -2.15 3.20 1.86
CA LEU A 109 -2.98 3.76 0.80
C LEU A 109 -3.34 5.23 1.06
N LEU A 110 -3.78 5.54 2.28
CA LEU A 110 -4.08 6.92 2.70
C LEU A 110 -2.84 7.81 2.60
N SER A 111 -1.69 7.30 3.02
CA SER A 111 -0.41 8.03 2.92
C SER A 111 -0.01 8.27 1.46
N ALA A 112 -0.19 7.28 0.58
CA ALA A 112 0.05 7.44 -0.85
C ALA A 112 -0.86 8.53 -1.44
N ALA A 113 -2.15 8.49 -1.14
CA ALA A 113 -3.12 9.48 -1.59
C ALA A 113 -2.74 10.89 -1.12
N ALA A 114 -2.34 11.03 0.15
CA ALA A 114 -1.87 12.30 0.70
C ALA A 114 -0.65 12.85 -0.06
N LEU A 115 0.32 12.00 -0.41
CA LEU A 115 1.48 12.41 -1.20
C LEU A 115 1.11 12.83 -2.63
N PHE A 116 0.17 12.15 -3.28
CA PHE A 116 -0.33 12.54 -4.60
C PHE A 116 -1.02 13.91 -4.56
N VAL A 117 -1.88 14.15 -3.56
CA VAL A 117 -2.54 15.44 -3.37
C VAL A 117 -1.52 16.54 -3.07
N TRP A 118 -0.54 16.25 -2.20
CA TRP A 118 0.53 17.18 -1.87
C TRP A 118 1.34 17.59 -3.12
N GLU A 119 1.68 16.64 -3.98
CA GLU A 119 2.39 16.92 -5.23
C GLU A 119 1.56 17.78 -6.19
N MET A 120 0.27 17.48 -6.33
CA MET A 120 -0.64 18.21 -7.22
C MET A 120 -0.89 19.65 -6.77
N THR A 121 -0.97 19.90 -5.46
CA THR A 121 -1.26 21.24 -4.92
C THR A 121 -0.05 22.18 -4.94
N ARG A 122 1.16 21.68 -5.19
CA ARG A 122 2.34 22.54 -5.27
C ARG A 122 2.39 23.30 -6.59
N LYS A 123 2.51 24.63 -6.49
CA LYS A 123 2.85 25.48 -7.63
C LYS A 123 4.28 25.16 -8.07
N VAL A 124 4.42 24.49 -9.21
CA VAL A 124 5.70 24.35 -9.89
C VAL A 124 6.02 25.70 -10.53
N HIS A 125 7.18 26.28 -10.19
CA HIS A 125 7.64 27.50 -10.86
C HIS A 125 7.84 27.15 -12.34
N LYS A 126 7.10 27.82 -13.23
CA LYS A 126 7.27 27.64 -14.66
C LYS A 126 8.71 28.07 -14.99
N PRO A 127 9.52 27.22 -15.64
CA PRO A 127 10.81 27.63 -16.14
C PRO A 127 10.63 28.77 -17.16
N ASP A 128 11.34 29.89 -16.97
CA ASP A 128 11.25 31.07 -17.85
C ASP A 128 11.74 30.81 -19.29
N ASN A 129 12.35 29.64 -19.54
CA ASN A 129 12.90 29.24 -20.83
C ASN A 129 11.96 28.38 -21.69
N ILE A 130 10.68 28.22 -21.32
CA ILE A 130 9.71 27.49 -22.15
C ILE A 130 9.06 28.47 -23.13
N PRO A 131 9.36 28.41 -24.46
CA PRO A 131 8.84 29.35 -25.46
C PRO A 131 7.37 29.11 -25.83
N PHE A 132 6.71 28.18 -25.13
CA PHE A 132 5.33 27.80 -25.33
C PHE A 132 4.52 28.21 -24.11
N GLU A 133 3.50 29.02 -24.34
CA GLU A 133 2.51 29.32 -23.32
C GLU A 133 1.18 28.69 -23.73
N PRO A 134 0.63 27.76 -22.94
CA PRO A 134 -0.68 27.21 -23.24
C PRO A 134 -1.70 28.34 -23.13
N GLU A 135 -2.35 28.64 -24.24
CA GLU A 135 -3.37 29.68 -24.31
C GLU A 135 -4.74 29.01 -24.28
N VAL A 136 -5.48 29.25 -23.19
CA VAL A 136 -6.88 28.82 -23.08
C VAL A 136 -7.75 30.03 -23.35
N ARG A 137 -8.53 29.99 -24.43
CA ARG A 137 -9.49 31.05 -24.76
C ARG A 137 -10.91 30.51 -24.60
N THR A 138 -11.71 31.22 -23.82
CA THR A 138 -13.15 30.98 -23.77
C THR A 138 -13.79 31.56 -25.04
N LEU A 139 -14.29 30.71 -25.92
CA LEU A 139 -15.06 31.10 -27.09
C LEU A 139 -16.55 31.02 -26.72
N ARG A 140 -17.40 31.75 -27.46
CA ARG A 140 -18.83 31.94 -27.12
C ARG A 140 -19.63 30.63 -26.94
N GLN A 141 -19.18 29.53 -27.57
CA GLN A 141 -19.78 28.20 -27.47
C GLN A 141 -18.73 27.06 -27.33
N ALA A 142 -17.45 27.39 -27.10
CA ALA A 142 -16.38 26.40 -27.09
C ALA A 142 -15.21 26.83 -26.22
N THR A 143 -14.36 25.88 -25.85
CA THR A 143 -13.05 26.19 -25.25
C THR A 143 -11.98 25.98 -26.32
N GLY A 144 -11.31 27.06 -26.70
CA GLY A 144 -10.15 26.99 -27.60
C GLY A 144 -8.89 26.69 -26.80
N VAL A 145 -8.13 25.68 -27.24
CA VAL A 145 -6.81 25.35 -26.70
C VAL A 145 -5.79 25.62 -27.79
N GLY A 146 -4.80 26.46 -27.53
CA GLY A 146 -3.77 26.85 -28.49
C GLY A 146 -2.40 27.01 -27.85
N LEU A 147 -1.37 27.18 -28.69
CA LEU A 147 -0.01 27.47 -28.25
C LEU A 147 0.35 28.88 -28.71
N ARG A 148 0.80 29.72 -27.77
CA ARG A 148 1.40 31.02 -28.08
C ARG A 148 2.91 30.86 -28.20
N PHE A 149 3.47 31.36 -29.30
CA PHE A 149 4.90 31.42 -29.56
C PHE A 149 5.38 32.87 -29.33
N SER A 150 6.36 33.07 -28.48
CA SER A 150 7.10 34.33 -28.34
C SER A 150 8.49 34.16 -28.95
N PHE A 151 8.78 34.91 -30.00
CA PHE A 151 10.09 35.01 -30.65
C PHE A 151 10.65 36.43 -30.49
#